data_AF-A0A8T2G5B8-F1
#
_entry.id   AF-A0A8T2G5B8-F1
#
_cell.length_a   1.000
_cell.length_b   1.000
_cell.length_c   1.000
_cell.angle_alpha   90.00
_cell.angle_beta   90.00
_cell.angle_gamma   90.00
#
_symmetry.space_group_name_H-M   'P 1'
#
loop_
_entity.id
_entity.type
_entity.pdbx_description
1 polymer ?
#
loop_
_entity_poly.entity_id
_entity_poly.type
_entity_poly.pdbx_seq_one_letter_code
_entity_poly.pdbx_strand_id
1 'polypeptide(L)'
;MSDFARESESWQRIVDATENSLDKIKRQLASGSGRNLLQGPLFKRSETLRKWNERWVILDPTTGKMEYKTRRNEPTIKGTILFDENSTISISPVNFQGLPKYNGCCIYIGTPQKKDYFLCAETPGAAKAWVTTLHATQLVLKAHKEAVESLSGSGSATLGTVATVVAAANSTALECSREIQAAMQISLRNALKITPNKPIDGPLDDLTIMKETLRVKDEELHNLARELRSRDSMIKEIADKLSETAEAAVAAASAAHTMDEQRKIVCVEFERLTTDSQRQQEATKLKLKELEEKTFTLSKEKDQLVKERDAALQEAHMWRSELGKARERVVILEGAVVRAEEKVRVAEASGEAKSKEASQREATAWTEKQELLAYVNMLQTQLQR
;
A
#
# COMPACT_ATOMS: atom_id res chain seq x y z
N MET A 1 -24.12 21.26 -9.29
CA MET A 1 -23.65 20.44 -10.43
C MET A 1 -22.13 20.26 -10.48
N SER A 2 -21.35 20.88 -9.59
CA SER A 2 -19.87 20.84 -9.61
C SER A 2 -19.23 19.70 -8.83
N ASP A 3 -19.90 19.18 -7.78
CA ASP A 3 -19.25 18.23 -6.86
C ASP A 3 -19.32 16.78 -7.34
N PHE A 4 -20.43 16.39 -7.99
CA PHE A 4 -20.62 15.05 -8.54
C PHE A 4 -19.67 14.74 -9.72
N ALA A 5 -19.34 15.76 -10.52
CA ALA A 5 -18.36 15.64 -11.59
C ALA A 5 -16.92 15.48 -11.06
N ARG A 6 -16.60 16.12 -9.92
CA ARG A 6 -15.30 16.00 -9.25
C ARG A 6 -15.08 14.63 -8.60
N GLU A 7 -16.11 14.06 -7.97
CA GLU A 7 -16.04 12.71 -7.43
C GLU A 7 -15.90 11.67 -8.55
N SER A 8 -16.67 11.81 -9.64
CA SER A 8 -16.57 10.92 -10.80
C SER A 8 -15.17 10.93 -11.44
N GLU A 9 -14.54 12.09 -11.60
CA GLU A 9 -13.15 12.19 -12.10
C GLU A 9 -12.13 11.58 -11.13
N SER A 10 -12.34 11.71 -9.82
CA SER A 10 -11.45 11.12 -8.81
C SER A 10 -11.50 9.60 -8.82
N TRP A 11 -12.71 9.01 -8.93
CA TRP A 11 -12.88 7.56 -9.03
C TRP A 11 -12.29 7.00 -10.33
N GLN A 12 -12.47 7.69 -11.45
CA GLN A 12 -11.89 7.28 -12.73
C GLN A 12 -10.35 7.28 -12.66
N ARG A 13 -9.73 8.30 -12.06
CA ARG A 13 -8.27 8.36 -11.87
C ARG A 13 -7.72 7.27 -10.96
N ILE A 14 -8.48 6.88 -9.92
CA ILE A 14 -8.08 5.79 -9.02
C ILE A 14 -8.15 4.45 -9.73
N VAL A 15 -9.20 4.20 -10.52
CA VAL A 15 -9.34 2.97 -11.33
C VAL A 15 -8.21 2.88 -12.36
N ASP A 16 -7.94 3.95 -13.11
CA ASP A 16 -6.86 4.00 -14.11
C ASP A 16 -5.46 3.81 -13.48
N ALA A 17 -5.25 4.36 -12.27
CA ALA A 17 -3.99 4.19 -11.53
C ALA A 17 -3.81 2.75 -11.03
N THR A 18 -4.90 2.11 -10.58
CA THR A 18 -4.90 0.73 -10.11
C THR A 18 -4.64 -0.24 -11.26
N GLU A 19 -5.28 -0.01 -12.41
CA GLU A 19 -5.11 -0.82 -13.62
C GLU A 19 -3.69 -0.71 -14.19
N ASN A 20 -3.13 0.51 -14.24
CA ASN A 20 -1.72 0.73 -14.60
C ASN A 20 -0.73 0.07 -13.63
N SER A 21 -1.03 0.05 -12.33
CA SER A 21 -0.20 -0.63 -11.32
C SER A 21 -0.24 -2.15 -11.50
N LEU A 22 -1.44 -2.70 -11.75
CA LEU A 22 -1.66 -4.11 -12.03
C LEU A 22 -0.91 -4.56 -13.29
N ASP A 23 -0.90 -3.73 -14.34
CA ASP A 23 -0.16 -4.02 -15.57
C ASP A 23 1.35 -3.88 -15.42
N LYS A 24 1.84 -2.96 -14.60
CA LYS A 24 3.27 -2.88 -14.23
C LYS A 24 3.70 -4.11 -13.45
N ILE A 25 2.88 -4.56 -12.49
CA ILE A 25 3.08 -5.80 -11.75
C ILE A 25 3.12 -6.96 -12.74
N LYS A 26 2.08 -7.19 -13.54
CA LYS A 26 2.05 -8.25 -14.57
C LYS A 26 3.29 -8.25 -15.48
N ARG A 27 3.75 -7.08 -15.93
CA ARG A 27 4.97 -6.96 -16.77
C ARG A 27 6.26 -7.30 -16.01
N GLN A 28 6.41 -6.83 -14.78
CA GLN A 28 7.55 -7.20 -13.93
C GLN A 28 7.52 -8.70 -13.57
N LEU A 29 6.33 -9.26 -13.34
CA LEU A 29 6.09 -10.68 -13.09
C LEU A 29 6.45 -11.55 -14.31
N ALA A 30 6.15 -11.09 -15.52
CA ALA A 30 6.47 -11.82 -16.76
C ALA A 30 7.94 -11.68 -17.19
N SER A 31 8.69 -10.71 -16.64
CA SER A 31 10.08 -10.38 -17.03
C SER A 31 11.09 -11.53 -16.83
N GLY A 32 10.73 -12.57 -16.08
CA GLY A 32 11.54 -13.78 -15.85
C GLY A 32 10.98 -15.08 -16.44
N SER A 33 9.77 -15.07 -16.99
CA SER A 33 9.12 -16.28 -17.50
C SER A 33 9.89 -16.87 -18.67
N GLY A 34 10.05 -18.19 -18.68
CA GLY A 34 10.74 -18.92 -19.75
C GLY A 34 12.27 -18.96 -19.67
N ARG A 35 12.92 -18.26 -18.72
CA ARG A 35 14.40 -18.24 -18.59
C ARG A 35 14.97 -19.49 -17.90
N ASN A 36 14.39 -19.90 -16.76
CA ASN A 36 14.87 -21.04 -15.98
C ASN A 36 13.77 -22.10 -15.80
N LEU A 37 13.40 -22.75 -16.91
CA LEU A 37 12.39 -23.81 -16.89
C LEU A 37 12.99 -25.10 -16.32
N LEU A 38 12.30 -25.70 -15.34
CA LEU A 38 12.60 -27.08 -14.95
C LEU A 38 11.89 -28.01 -15.92
N GLN A 39 12.66 -28.87 -16.58
CA GLN A 39 12.12 -29.76 -17.61
C GLN A 39 12.79 -31.14 -17.58
N GLY A 40 11.99 -32.17 -17.81
CA GLY A 40 12.47 -33.54 -17.79
C GLY A 40 11.37 -34.58 -17.93
N PRO A 41 11.76 -35.87 -18.04
CA PRO A 41 10.80 -36.96 -18.09
C PRO A 41 10.20 -37.20 -16.70
N LEU A 42 8.88 -37.40 -16.66
CA LEU A 42 8.15 -37.91 -15.50
C LEU A 42 7.13 -38.94 -15.98
N PHE A 43 6.94 -39.98 -15.18
CA PHE A 43 5.80 -40.86 -15.35
C PHE A 43 4.58 -40.21 -14.70
N LYS A 44 3.59 -39.84 -15.51
CA LYS A 44 2.31 -39.32 -15.03
C LYS A 44 1.27 -40.45 -15.04
N ARG A 45 0.58 -40.66 -13.92
CA ARG A 45 -0.55 -41.58 -13.87
C ARG A 45 -1.75 -40.97 -14.61
N SER A 46 -2.38 -41.74 -15.49
CA SER A 46 -3.65 -41.35 -16.10
C SER A 46 -4.75 -41.39 -15.05
N GLU A 47 -5.63 -40.40 -15.06
CA GLU A 47 -6.76 -40.31 -14.14
C GLU A 47 -7.78 -41.45 -14.39
N THR A 48 -8.13 -41.69 -15.65
CA THR A 48 -9.12 -42.70 -16.06
C THR A 48 -8.56 -44.12 -16.02
N LEU A 49 -7.45 -44.37 -16.72
CA LEU A 49 -6.91 -45.73 -16.89
C LEU A 49 -6.00 -46.17 -15.74
N ARG A 50 -5.68 -45.28 -14.79
CA ARG A 50 -4.70 -45.50 -13.70
C ARG A 50 -3.32 -46.03 -14.13
N LYS A 51 -2.96 -45.88 -15.41
CA LYS A 51 -1.68 -46.33 -16.01
C LYS A 51 -0.62 -45.23 -15.97
N TRP A 52 0.62 -45.63 -15.68
CA TRP A 52 1.78 -44.75 -15.77
C TRP A 52 2.16 -44.50 -17.21
N ASN A 53 2.36 -43.24 -17.55
CA ASN A 53 2.72 -42.80 -18.87
C ASN A 53 3.89 -41.84 -18.78
N GLU A 54 4.97 -42.12 -19.50
CA GLU A 54 6.07 -41.17 -19.60
C GLU A 54 5.61 -39.90 -20.33
N ARG A 55 5.94 -38.74 -19.77
CA ARG A 55 5.66 -37.42 -20.33
C ARG A 55 6.87 -36.54 -20.14
N TRP A 56 7.11 -35.68 -21.13
CA TRP A 56 8.07 -34.59 -20.96
C TRP A 56 7.34 -33.44 -20.26
N VAL A 57 7.74 -33.14 -19.03
CA VAL A 57 7.12 -32.11 -18.20
C VAL A 57 7.98 -30.86 -18.21
N ILE A 58 7.34 -29.70 -18.22
CA ILE A 58 7.96 -28.38 -18.23
C ILE A 58 7.26 -27.56 -17.15
N LEU A 59 8.02 -27.06 -16.18
CA LEU A 59 7.55 -26.17 -15.12
C LEU A 59 8.24 -24.82 -15.28
N ASP A 60 7.42 -23.77 -15.38
CA ASP A 60 7.86 -22.40 -15.17
C ASP A 60 7.70 -22.02 -13.68
N PRO A 61 8.80 -21.90 -12.93
CA PRO A 61 8.75 -21.61 -11.51
C PRO A 61 8.29 -20.18 -11.20
N THR A 62 8.24 -19.28 -12.19
CA THR A 62 7.84 -17.88 -12.00
C THR A 62 6.34 -17.68 -12.12
N THR A 63 5.67 -18.54 -12.89
CA THR A 63 4.24 -18.45 -13.19
C THR A 63 3.41 -19.59 -12.59
N GLY A 64 4.05 -20.66 -12.12
CA GLY A 64 3.33 -21.88 -11.71
C GLY A 64 2.84 -22.73 -12.88
N LYS A 65 3.16 -22.33 -14.12
CA LYS A 65 2.69 -23.04 -15.30
C LYS A 65 3.45 -24.35 -15.48
N MET A 66 2.76 -25.47 -15.21
CA MET A 66 3.30 -26.82 -15.36
C MET A 66 2.61 -27.55 -16.50
N GLU A 67 3.29 -27.70 -17.63
CA GLU A 67 2.77 -28.32 -18.84
C GLU A 67 3.45 -29.67 -19.13
N TYR A 68 2.78 -30.52 -19.91
CA TYR A 68 3.37 -31.78 -20.34
C TYR A 68 3.09 -32.12 -21.80
N LYS A 69 4.05 -32.82 -22.40
CA LYS A 69 4.07 -33.29 -23.80
C LYS A 69 4.26 -34.81 -23.85
N THR A 70 4.03 -35.43 -25.00
CA THR A 70 4.34 -36.87 -25.14
C THR A 70 5.84 -37.09 -25.22
N ARG A 71 6.58 -36.22 -25.93
CA ARG A 71 8.05 -36.26 -26.04
C ARG A 71 8.67 -34.87 -25.95
N ARG A 72 9.99 -34.81 -25.70
CA ARG A 72 10.77 -33.55 -25.59
C ARG A 72 10.63 -32.65 -26.81
N ASN A 73 10.74 -33.21 -28.01
CA ASN A 73 10.81 -32.46 -29.26
C ASN A 73 9.42 -32.21 -29.90
N GLU A 74 8.34 -32.51 -29.19
CA GLU A 74 6.98 -32.33 -29.71
C GLU A 74 6.55 -30.86 -29.56
N PRO A 75 5.99 -30.21 -30.59
CA PRO A 75 5.55 -28.82 -30.47
C PRO A 75 4.27 -28.69 -29.64
N THR A 76 3.39 -29.69 -29.72
CA THR A 76 2.05 -29.66 -29.12
C THR A 76 2.06 -29.95 -27.61
N ILE A 77 1.45 -29.06 -26.82
CA ILE A 77 1.18 -29.29 -25.39
C ILE A 77 0.01 -30.25 -25.26
N LYS A 78 0.18 -31.34 -24.50
CA LYS A 78 -0.85 -32.36 -24.28
C LYS A 78 -1.79 -32.01 -23.12
N GLY A 79 -1.31 -31.23 -22.17
CA GLY A 79 -2.11 -30.74 -21.06
C GLY A 79 -1.28 -30.02 -20.00
N THR A 80 -1.98 -29.57 -18.97
CA THR A 80 -1.42 -28.77 -17.87
C THR A 80 -1.75 -29.44 -16.54
N ILE A 81 -0.81 -29.39 -15.61
CA ILE A 81 -0.98 -29.76 -14.21
C ILE A 81 -1.20 -28.44 -13.46
N LEU A 82 -2.36 -28.33 -12.82
CA LEU A 82 -2.72 -27.14 -12.05
C LEU A 82 -2.37 -27.37 -10.59
N PHE A 83 -1.78 -26.37 -9.96
CA PHE A 83 -1.58 -26.27 -8.52
C PHE A 83 -1.52 -24.80 -8.13
N ASP A 84 -1.76 -24.53 -6.86
CA ASP A 84 -1.83 -23.20 -6.27
C ASP A 84 -1.04 -23.14 -4.96
N GLU A 85 -1.06 -22.00 -4.29
CA GLU A 85 -0.34 -21.77 -3.03
C GLU A 85 -0.80 -22.68 -1.88
N ASN A 86 -2.00 -23.27 -1.99
CA ASN A 86 -2.59 -24.15 -0.96
C ASN A 86 -2.56 -25.63 -1.36
N SER A 87 -1.96 -25.95 -2.50
CA SER A 87 -1.86 -27.34 -2.96
C SER A 87 -0.94 -28.17 -2.06
N THR A 88 -1.30 -29.42 -1.82
CA THR A 88 -0.47 -30.35 -1.05
C THR A 88 0.52 -31.03 -1.98
N ILE A 89 1.82 -30.78 -1.78
CA ILE A 89 2.90 -31.37 -2.59
C ILE A 89 3.78 -32.21 -1.68
N SER A 90 3.99 -33.48 -2.03
CA SER A 90 4.80 -34.39 -1.20
C SER A 90 5.45 -35.51 -2.01
N ILE A 91 6.51 -36.07 -1.44
CA ILE A 91 7.16 -37.30 -1.94
C ILE A 91 6.71 -38.44 -1.06
N SER A 92 6.28 -39.54 -1.68
CA SER A 92 6.02 -40.76 -0.95
C SER A 92 7.32 -41.54 -0.71
N PRO A 93 7.65 -41.88 0.55
CA PRO A 93 8.86 -42.65 0.85
C PRO A 93 8.79 -44.09 0.31
N VAL A 94 7.58 -44.60 0.07
CA VAL A 94 7.32 -45.97 -0.36
C VAL A 94 6.27 -46.02 -1.46
N ASN A 95 6.56 -46.80 -2.51
CA ASN A 95 5.64 -47.00 -3.61
C ASN A 95 4.68 -48.17 -3.33
N PHE A 96 3.62 -47.93 -2.57
CA PHE A 96 2.65 -48.97 -2.18
C PHE A 96 1.95 -49.68 -3.36
N GLN A 97 1.90 -49.05 -4.54
CA GLN A 97 1.15 -49.55 -5.71
C GLN A 97 2.07 -49.89 -6.90
N GLY A 98 3.38 -50.05 -6.69
CA GLY A 98 4.32 -50.31 -7.79
C GLY A 98 5.61 -51.00 -7.36
N LEU A 99 6.61 -50.96 -8.25
CA LEU A 99 7.88 -51.65 -8.03
C LEU A 99 8.71 -50.95 -6.94
N PRO A 100 9.36 -51.70 -6.01
CA PRO A 100 10.20 -51.12 -4.95
C PRO A 100 11.32 -50.21 -5.44
N LYS A 101 11.77 -50.39 -6.69
CA LYS A 101 12.78 -49.54 -7.35
C LYS A 101 12.37 -48.06 -7.45
N TYR A 102 11.08 -47.76 -7.29
CA TYR A 102 10.54 -46.39 -7.29
C TYR A 102 10.20 -45.86 -5.90
N ASN A 103 10.67 -46.51 -4.82
CA ASN A 103 10.57 -45.96 -3.48
C ASN A 103 11.30 -44.61 -3.41
N GLY A 104 10.64 -43.60 -2.82
CA GLY A 104 11.15 -42.23 -2.79
C GLY A 104 11.07 -41.48 -4.14
N CYS A 105 10.53 -42.10 -5.20
CA CYS A 105 10.42 -41.48 -6.52
C CYS A 105 9.02 -40.92 -6.83
N CYS A 106 8.01 -41.32 -6.05
CA CYS A 106 6.61 -40.95 -6.31
C CYS A 106 6.28 -39.58 -5.72
N ILE A 107 5.71 -38.71 -6.53
CA ILE A 107 5.31 -37.35 -6.18
C ILE A 107 3.79 -37.27 -6.22
N TYR A 108 3.21 -36.65 -5.20
CA TYR A 108 1.80 -36.36 -5.08
C TYR A 108 1.57 -34.85 -5.10
N ILE A 109 0.59 -34.41 -5.89
CA ILE A 109 0.10 -33.03 -5.92
C ILE A 109 -1.42 -33.10 -5.79
N GLY A 110 -1.96 -32.67 -4.65
CA GLY A 110 -3.40 -32.53 -4.43
C GLY A 110 -3.79 -31.05 -4.41
N THR A 111 -4.80 -30.66 -5.19
CA THR A 111 -5.28 -29.27 -5.22
C THR A 111 -6.50 -29.07 -4.31
N PRO A 112 -6.75 -27.83 -3.83
CA PRO A 112 -7.96 -27.51 -3.04
C PRO A 112 -9.27 -27.83 -3.76
N GLN A 113 -9.26 -27.85 -5.10
CA GLN A 113 -10.41 -28.20 -5.94
C GLN A 113 -10.57 -29.74 -6.10
N LYS A 114 -9.93 -30.53 -5.22
CA LYS A 114 -9.98 -32.00 -5.15
C LYS A 114 -9.51 -32.70 -6.43
N LYS A 115 -8.54 -32.10 -7.12
CA LYS A 115 -7.89 -32.74 -8.26
C LYS A 115 -6.52 -33.26 -7.83
N ASP A 116 -6.31 -34.56 -8.03
CA ASP A 116 -5.10 -35.24 -7.58
C ASP A 116 -4.24 -35.65 -8.77
N TYR A 117 -2.94 -35.33 -8.69
CA TYR A 117 -1.94 -35.76 -9.65
C TYR A 117 -0.91 -36.67 -8.98
N PHE A 118 -0.68 -37.81 -9.62
CA PHE A 118 0.34 -38.77 -9.22
C PHE A 118 1.42 -38.83 -10.29
N LEU A 119 2.64 -38.50 -9.90
CA LEU A 119 3.82 -38.48 -10.75
C LEU A 119 4.89 -39.41 -10.17
N CYS A 120 5.83 -39.86 -10.99
CA CYS A 120 6.98 -40.63 -10.54
C CYS A 120 8.20 -40.23 -11.36
N ALA A 121 9.29 -39.91 -10.67
CA ALA A 121 10.59 -39.70 -11.30
C ALA A 121 11.35 -41.03 -11.45
N GLU A 122 12.46 -41.00 -12.19
CA GLU A 122 13.32 -42.17 -12.31
C GLU A 122 14.10 -42.44 -11.02
N THR A 123 14.60 -41.39 -10.37
CA THR A 123 15.43 -41.48 -9.17
C THR A 123 14.84 -40.68 -8.00
N PRO A 124 15.16 -41.04 -6.74
CA PRO A 124 14.73 -40.27 -5.59
C PRO A 124 15.27 -38.83 -5.61
N GLY A 125 16.50 -38.63 -6.10
CA GLY A 125 17.10 -37.30 -6.29
C GLY A 125 16.29 -36.44 -7.25
N ALA A 126 15.87 -37.00 -8.40
CA ALA A 126 15.02 -36.30 -9.34
C ALA A 126 13.63 -36.00 -8.76
N ALA A 127 13.04 -36.91 -7.98
CA ALA A 127 11.77 -36.64 -7.30
C ALA A 127 11.89 -35.48 -6.31
N LYS A 128 12.98 -35.45 -5.52
CA LYS A 128 13.29 -34.36 -4.61
C LYS A 128 13.49 -33.04 -5.34
N ALA A 129 14.20 -33.04 -6.46
CA ALA A 129 14.41 -31.86 -7.30
C ALA A 129 13.08 -31.27 -7.81
N TRP A 130 12.16 -32.12 -8.31
CA TRP A 130 10.83 -31.70 -8.72
C TRP A 130 10.02 -31.10 -7.56
N VAL A 131 9.94 -31.78 -6.42
CA VAL A 131 9.15 -31.29 -5.26
C VAL A 131 9.73 -30.01 -4.66
N THR A 132 11.06 -29.90 -4.59
CA THR A 132 11.73 -28.69 -4.09
C THR A 132 11.40 -27.49 -4.99
N THR A 133 11.45 -27.67 -6.30
CA THR A 133 11.11 -26.61 -7.26
C THR A 133 9.61 -26.27 -7.22
N LEU A 134 8.74 -27.27 -7.07
CA LEU A 134 7.30 -27.05 -6.90
C LEU A 134 6.98 -26.23 -5.64
N HIS A 135 7.60 -26.52 -4.51
CA HIS A 135 7.43 -25.72 -3.29
C HIS A 135 7.95 -24.30 -3.45
N ALA A 136 9.12 -24.11 -4.09
CA ALA A 136 9.61 -22.77 -4.39
C ALA A 136 8.62 -21.99 -5.28
N THR A 137 7.98 -22.69 -6.22
CA THR A 137 6.94 -22.13 -7.07
C THR A 137 5.66 -21.78 -6.28
N GLN A 138 5.27 -22.58 -5.28
CA GLN A 138 4.16 -22.22 -4.39
C GLN A 138 4.40 -20.94 -3.60
N LEU A 139 5.65 -20.69 -3.17
CA LEU A 139 6.02 -19.43 -2.52
C LEU A 139 5.87 -18.25 -3.48
N VAL A 140 6.22 -18.42 -4.76
CA VAL A 140 6.00 -17.40 -5.79
C VAL A 140 4.50 -17.11 -5.96
N LEU A 141 3.67 -18.16 -6.09
CA LEU A 141 2.22 -18.01 -6.21
C LEU A 141 1.60 -17.30 -4.99
N LYS A 142 2.09 -17.62 -3.79
CA LYS A 142 1.68 -16.96 -2.55
C LYS A 142 2.06 -15.48 -2.53
N ALA A 143 3.31 -15.16 -2.84
CA ALA A 143 3.78 -13.77 -2.89
C ALA A 143 3.02 -12.95 -3.93
N HIS A 144 2.68 -13.54 -5.08
CA HIS A 144 1.86 -12.89 -6.10
C HIS A 144 0.46 -12.56 -5.58
N LYS A 145 -0.18 -13.52 -4.90
CA LYS A 145 -1.51 -13.32 -4.31
C LYS A 145 -1.50 -12.20 -3.27
N GLU A 146 -0.54 -12.24 -2.35
CA GLU A 146 -0.38 -11.21 -1.30
C GLU A 146 -0.12 -9.82 -1.89
N ALA A 147 0.69 -9.72 -2.95
CA ALA A 147 0.96 -8.46 -3.63
C ALA A 147 -0.29 -7.90 -4.33
N VAL A 148 -1.12 -8.76 -4.94
CA VAL A 148 -2.39 -8.35 -5.55
C VAL A 148 -3.40 -7.92 -4.49
N GLU A 149 -3.52 -8.65 -3.37
CA GLU A 149 -4.42 -8.31 -2.26
C GLU A 149 -4.00 -7.00 -1.56
N SER A 150 -2.72 -6.63 -1.60
CA SER A 150 -2.18 -5.42 -0.97
C SER A 150 -2.20 -4.16 -1.85
N LEU A 151 -2.80 -4.21 -3.05
CA LEU A 151 -2.82 -3.08 -3.99
C LEU A 151 -3.53 -1.81 -3.46
N SER A 152 -4.28 -1.91 -2.35
CA SER A 152 -4.93 -0.78 -1.66
C SER A 152 -4.07 -0.07 -0.61
N GLY A 153 -2.82 -0.53 -0.33
CA GLY A 153 -1.93 0.13 0.62
C GLY A 153 -0.54 -0.53 0.72
N SER A 154 0.52 0.23 0.43
CA SER A 154 1.96 -0.14 0.49
C SER A 154 2.56 -0.94 -0.69
N GLY A 155 2.27 -0.55 -1.94
CA GLY A 155 2.72 -1.27 -3.15
C GLY A 155 4.23 -1.41 -3.41
N SER A 156 5.13 -0.70 -2.70
CA SER A 156 6.59 -0.76 -2.98
C SER A 156 7.30 -1.91 -2.26
N ALA A 157 6.95 -2.18 -0.99
CA ALA A 157 7.61 -3.22 -0.20
C ALA A 157 7.21 -4.64 -0.66
N THR A 158 5.96 -4.82 -1.07
CA THR A 158 5.41 -6.12 -1.54
C THR A 158 6.00 -6.55 -2.89
N LEU A 159 6.26 -5.59 -3.80
CA LEU A 159 6.96 -5.84 -5.07
C LEU A 159 8.40 -6.34 -4.87
N GLY A 160 9.10 -5.80 -3.86
CA GLY A 160 10.45 -6.26 -3.50
C GLY A 160 10.47 -7.72 -3.06
N THR A 161 9.51 -8.12 -2.21
CA THR A 161 9.35 -9.51 -1.75
C THR A 161 9.09 -10.47 -2.92
N VAL A 162 8.21 -10.09 -3.85
CA VAL A 162 7.91 -10.90 -5.04
C VAL A 162 9.17 -11.11 -5.89
N ALA A 163 9.95 -10.06 -6.13
CA ALA A 163 11.18 -10.17 -6.92
C ALA A 163 12.20 -11.13 -6.27
N THR A 164 12.37 -11.06 -4.94
CA THR A 164 13.26 -11.97 -4.20
C THR A 164 12.81 -13.43 -4.28
N VAL A 165 11.51 -13.70 -4.10
CA VAL A 165 10.97 -15.07 -4.14
C VAL A 165 11.06 -15.65 -5.57
N VAL A 166 10.81 -14.84 -6.59
CA VAL A 166 11.00 -15.23 -8.01
C VAL A 166 12.46 -15.54 -8.32
N ALA A 167 13.40 -14.72 -7.83
CA ALA A 167 14.83 -14.99 -8.01
C ALA A 167 15.26 -16.29 -7.31
N ALA A 168 14.78 -16.54 -6.09
CA ALA A 168 15.03 -17.77 -5.35
C ALA A 168 14.48 -19.00 -6.10
N ALA A 169 13.24 -18.95 -6.58
CA ALA A 169 12.62 -20.06 -7.30
C ALA A 169 13.36 -20.37 -8.63
N ASN A 170 13.82 -19.35 -9.34
CA ASN A 170 14.68 -19.50 -10.52
C ASN A 170 16.01 -20.19 -10.19
N SER A 171 16.66 -19.77 -9.09
CA SER A 171 17.92 -20.39 -8.63
C SER A 171 17.71 -21.86 -8.25
N THR A 172 16.64 -22.16 -7.51
CA THR A 172 16.25 -23.53 -7.16
C THR A 172 16.00 -24.38 -8.40
N ALA A 173 15.27 -23.87 -9.39
CA ALA A 173 15.00 -24.59 -10.64
C ALA A 173 16.30 -24.89 -11.40
N LEU A 174 17.24 -23.95 -11.45
CA LEU A 174 18.54 -24.13 -12.10
C LEU A 174 19.38 -25.19 -11.38
N GLU A 175 19.42 -25.17 -10.05
CA GLU A 175 20.13 -26.18 -9.27
C GLU A 175 19.51 -27.58 -9.43
N CYS A 176 18.20 -27.67 -9.27
CA CYS A 176 17.43 -28.89 -9.41
C CYS A 176 17.51 -29.49 -10.82
N SER A 177 17.73 -28.66 -11.85
CA SER A 177 17.88 -29.15 -13.23
C SER A 177 19.06 -30.13 -13.40
N ARG A 178 20.12 -29.99 -12.61
CA ARG A 178 21.29 -30.89 -12.64
C ARG A 178 20.93 -32.30 -12.18
N GLU A 179 20.12 -32.41 -11.13
CA GLU A 179 19.61 -33.69 -10.62
C GLU A 179 18.72 -34.39 -11.65
N ILE A 180 17.88 -33.64 -12.36
CA ILE A 180 17.05 -34.18 -13.45
C ILE A 180 17.91 -34.69 -14.60
N GLN A 181 18.95 -33.94 -14.99
CA GLN A 181 19.89 -34.36 -16.03
C GLN A 181 20.69 -35.62 -15.62
N ALA A 182 21.15 -35.70 -14.37
CA ALA A 182 21.84 -36.87 -13.84
C ALA A 182 20.96 -38.12 -13.88
N ALA A 183 19.68 -37.99 -13.49
CA ALA A 183 18.71 -39.09 -13.58
C ALA A 183 18.48 -39.57 -15.02
N MET A 184 18.40 -38.65 -15.99
CA MET A 184 18.28 -38.99 -17.41
C MET A 184 19.46 -39.82 -17.93
N GLN A 185 20.69 -39.51 -17.49
CA GLN A 185 21.89 -40.27 -17.89
C GLN A 185 21.87 -41.71 -17.34
N ILE A 186 21.31 -41.91 -16.15
CA ILE A 186 21.15 -43.24 -15.55
C ILE A 186 20.13 -44.07 -16.35
N SER A 187 18.97 -43.50 -16.70
CA SER A 187 17.99 -44.16 -17.58
C SER A 187 18.60 -44.56 -18.92
N LEU A 188 19.40 -43.68 -19.53
CA LEU A 188 20.06 -43.95 -20.81
C LEU A 188 21.03 -45.14 -20.71
N ARG A 189 21.86 -45.22 -19.67
CA ARG A 189 22.76 -46.36 -19.45
C ARG A 189 21.99 -47.68 -19.25
N ASN A 190 20.90 -47.64 -18.48
CA ASN A 190 20.08 -48.83 -18.23
C ASN A 190 19.40 -49.36 -19.51
N ALA A 191 19.05 -48.48 -20.45
CA ALA A 191 18.48 -48.87 -21.74
C ALA A 191 19.48 -49.57 -22.67
N LEU A 192 20.80 -49.37 -22.49
CA LEU A 192 21.85 -49.79 -23.42
C LEU A 192 22.57 -51.12 -23.08
N LYS A 193 22.24 -51.80 -21.95
CA LYS A 193 22.74 -53.15 -21.54
C LYS A 193 24.18 -53.52 -21.96
N ILE A 194 25.22 -52.90 -21.39
CA ILE A 194 26.62 -53.23 -21.68
C ILE A 194 27.19 -54.16 -20.58
N THR A 195 27.62 -55.39 -20.94
CA THR A 195 28.35 -56.36 -20.08
C THR A 195 29.54 -56.99 -20.84
N PRO A 196 30.73 -57.20 -20.25
CA PRO A 196 31.89 -57.79 -20.95
C PRO A 196 31.95 -59.33 -20.88
N ASN A 197 32.46 -59.96 -21.96
CA ASN A 197 32.57 -61.41 -22.19
C ASN A 197 33.85 -62.05 -21.60
N LYS A 198 33.80 -63.38 -21.37
CA LYS A 198 34.86 -64.27 -20.84
C LYS A 198 35.46 -65.16 -21.98
N PRO A 199 36.75 -65.56 -21.96
CA PRO A 199 37.37 -66.37 -23.03
C PRO A 199 37.35 -67.90 -22.75
N ILE A 200 37.55 -68.68 -23.82
CA ILE A 200 37.55 -70.15 -23.93
C ILE A 200 39.00 -70.68 -23.99
N ASP A 201 39.25 -71.85 -23.39
CA ASP A 201 40.56 -72.45 -23.11
C ASP A 201 40.80 -73.75 -23.92
N GLY A 202 42.05 -73.98 -24.38
CA GLY A 202 42.53 -75.15 -25.13
C GLY A 202 44.04 -75.05 -25.44
N PRO A 203 44.82 -76.17 -25.45
CA PRO A 203 46.28 -76.12 -25.32
C PRO A 203 47.00 -75.73 -26.63
N LEU A 204 47.78 -74.63 -26.58
CA LEU A 204 48.54 -74.07 -27.70
C LEU A 204 50.02 -74.55 -27.73
N ASP A 205 50.56 -74.73 -28.94
CA ASP A 205 51.95 -75.06 -29.28
C ASP A 205 52.95 -73.90 -28.99
N ASP A 206 54.19 -74.16 -28.56
CA ASP A 206 55.15 -73.16 -28.03
C ASP A 206 55.51 -72.04 -29.03
N LEU A 207 55.62 -72.36 -30.32
CA LEU A 207 55.83 -71.35 -31.37
C LEU A 207 54.59 -70.47 -31.55
N THR A 208 53.41 -71.05 -31.34
CA THR A 208 52.13 -70.34 -31.35
C THR A 208 52.00 -69.45 -30.12
N ILE A 209 52.44 -69.92 -28.94
CA ILE A 209 52.49 -69.11 -27.71
C ILE A 209 53.39 -67.90 -27.89
N MET A 210 54.58 -68.04 -28.48
CA MET A 210 55.51 -66.91 -28.67
C MET A 210 54.96 -65.87 -29.66
N LYS A 211 54.40 -66.32 -30.79
CA LYS A 211 53.76 -65.43 -31.78
C LYS A 211 52.55 -64.72 -31.19
N GLU A 212 51.73 -65.44 -30.44
CA GLU A 212 50.57 -64.85 -29.76
C GLU A 212 51.01 -63.87 -28.66
N THR A 213 52.08 -64.17 -27.91
CA THR A 213 52.64 -63.25 -26.91
C THR A 213 53.14 -61.96 -27.54
N LEU A 214 53.88 -62.04 -28.66
CA LEU A 214 54.32 -60.85 -29.39
C LEU A 214 53.14 -60.06 -29.96
N ARG A 215 52.15 -60.74 -30.52
CA ARG A 215 50.91 -60.11 -31.03
C ARG A 215 50.16 -59.38 -29.91
N VAL A 216 50.01 -60.02 -28.75
CA VAL A 216 49.39 -59.44 -27.55
C VAL A 216 50.19 -58.24 -27.06
N LYS A 217 51.53 -58.30 -27.05
CA LYS A 217 52.38 -57.16 -26.66
C LYS A 217 52.28 -55.98 -27.62
N ASP A 218 52.24 -56.22 -28.93
CA ASP A 218 52.02 -55.16 -29.93
C ASP A 218 50.62 -54.55 -29.78
N GLU A 219 49.61 -55.37 -29.50
CA GLU A 219 48.24 -54.90 -29.25
C GLU A 219 48.15 -54.11 -27.93
N GLU A 220 48.84 -54.55 -26.87
CA GLU A 220 48.98 -53.81 -25.61
C GLU A 220 49.66 -52.45 -25.82
N LEU A 221 50.76 -52.39 -26.58
CA LEU A 221 51.45 -51.15 -26.91
C LEU A 221 50.57 -50.20 -27.71
N HIS A 222 49.84 -50.73 -28.70
CA HIS A 222 48.93 -49.94 -29.51
C HIS A 222 47.74 -49.41 -28.68
N ASN A 223 47.23 -50.21 -27.75
CA ASN A 223 46.19 -49.81 -26.80
C ASN A 223 46.71 -48.72 -25.83
N LEU A 224 47.90 -48.88 -25.26
CA LEU A 224 48.54 -47.87 -24.41
C LEU A 224 48.75 -46.54 -25.14
N ALA A 225 49.21 -46.58 -26.39
CA ALA A 225 49.37 -45.38 -27.21
C ALA A 225 48.04 -44.67 -27.47
N ARG A 226 46.94 -45.43 -27.65
CA ARG A 226 45.59 -44.87 -27.80
C ARG A 226 45.10 -44.24 -26.49
N GLU A 227 45.32 -44.90 -25.36
CA GLU A 227 44.99 -44.35 -24.05
C GLU A 227 45.76 -43.07 -23.74
N LEU A 228 47.06 -43.00 -24.06
CA LEU A 228 47.87 -41.79 -23.89
C LEU A 228 47.29 -40.62 -24.68
N ARG A 229 46.96 -40.82 -25.97
CA ARG A 229 46.30 -39.77 -26.78
C ARG A 229 44.95 -39.34 -26.20
N SER A 230 44.18 -40.29 -25.68
CA SER A 230 42.92 -39.98 -25.01
C SER A 230 43.14 -39.16 -23.74
N ARG A 231 44.16 -39.47 -22.95
CA ARG A 231 44.53 -38.70 -21.75
C ARG A 231 45.03 -37.30 -22.11
N ASP A 232 45.86 -37.17 -23.15
CA ASP A 232 46.32 -35.86 -23.64
C ASP A 232 45.14 -34.98 -24.09
N SER A 233 44.16 -35.57 -24.79
CA SER A 233 42.93 -34.86 -25.16
C SER A 233 42.13 -34.41 -23.93
N MET A 234 42.04 -35.25 -22.91
CA MET A 234 41.35 -34.91 -21.66
C MET A 234 42.10 -33.83 -20.87
N ILE A 235 43.43 -33.89 -20.82
CA ILE A 235 44.26 -32.87 -20.19
C ILE A 235 44.06 -31.52 -20.87
N LYS A 236 44.01 -31.49 -22.21
CA LYS A 236 43.74 -30.27 -22.97
C LYS A 236 42.35 -29.70 -22.65
N GLU A 237 41.32 -30.54 -22.64
CA GLU A 237 39.96 -30.11 -22.28
C GLU A 237 39.89 -29.56 -20.83
N ILE A 238 40.61 -30.17 -19.89
CA ILE A 238 40.70 -29.66 -18.51
C ILE A 238 41.43 -28.32 -18.48
N ALA A 239 42.51 -28.16 -19.23
CA ALA A 239 43.26 -26.90 -19.31
C ALA A 239 42.40 -25.77 -19.87
N ASP A 240 41.64 -26.04 -20.94
CA ASP A 240 40.73 -25.07 -21.55
C ASP A 240 39.64 -24.63 -20.55
N LYS A 241 39.01 -25.60 -19.84
CA LYS A 241 38.02 -25.30 -18.78
C LYS A 241 38.60 -24.51 -17.61
N LEU A 242 39.84 -24.79 -17.22
CA LEU A 242 40.52 -24.02 -16.17
C LEU A 242 40.79 -22.59 -16.61
N SER A 243 41.14 -22.37 -17.87
CA SER A 243 41.32 -21.02 -18.44
C SER A 243 39.99 -20.25 -18.45
N GLU A 244 38.91 -20.86 -18.94
CA GLU A 244 37.57 -20.25 -18.92
C GLU A 244 37.12 -19.90 -17.50
N THR A 245 37.40 -20.78 -16.53
CA THR A 245 37.07 -20.54 -15.12
C THR A 245 37.89 -19.39 -14.54
N ALA A 246 39.17 -19.28 -14.89
CA ALA A 246 40.02 -18.19 -14.44
C ALA A 246 39.55 -16.84 -15.02
N GLU A 247 39.20 -16.79 -16.30
CA GLU A 247 38.66 -15.59 -16.94
C GLU A 247 37.32 -15.17 -16.32
N ALA A 248 36.42 -16.12 -16.08
CA ALA A 248 35.15 -15.85 -15.40
C ALA A 248 35.36 -15.33 -13.96
N ALA A 249 36.34 -15.87 -13.23
CA ALA A 249 36.68 -15.41 -11.89
C ALA A 249 37.22 -13.98 -11.89
N VAL A 250 38.07 -13.62 -12.85
CA VAL A 250 38.59 -12.25 -13.02
C VAL A 250 37.46 -11.28 -13.36
N ALA A 251 36.58 -11.65 -14.29
CA ALA A 251 35.42 -10.83 -14.64
C ALA A 251 34.48 -10.62 -13.44
N ALA A 252 34.22 -11.67 -12.67
CA ALA A 252 33.41 -11.58 -11.45
C ALA A 252 34.07 -10.69 -10.38
N ALA A 253 35.39 -10.80 -10.18
CA ALA A 253 36.11 -9.95 -9.23
C ALA A 253 36.09 -8.46 -9.65
N SER A 254 36.26 -8.18 -10.95
CA SER A 254 36.15 -6.82 -11.49
C SER A 254 34.75 -6.25 -11.31
N ALA A 255 33.70 -7.02 -11.62
CA ALA A 255 32.32 -6.60 -11.41
C ALA A 255 32.01 -6.33 -9.94
N ALA A 256 32.48 -7.20 -9.03
CA ALA A 256 32.31 -7.03 -7.59
C ALA A 256 33.00 -5.74 -7.09
N HIS A 257 34.21 -5.43 -7.58
CA HIS A 257 34.90 -4.20 -7.25
C HIS A 257 34.14 -2.96 -7.74
N THR A 258 33.65 -2.96 -8.98
CA THR A 258 32.84 -1.84 -9.50
C THR A 258 31.57 -1.65 -8.69
N MET A 259 30.90 -2.74 -8.30
CA MET A 259 29.70 -2.67 -7.45
C MET A 259 30.01 -2.12 -6.06
N ASP A 260 31.15 -2.47 -5.45
CA ASP A 260 31.57 -1.94 -4.15
C ASP A 260 31.81 -0.43 -4.20
N GLU A 261 32.45 0.08 -5.26
CA GLU A 261 32.65 1.51 -5.44
C GLU A 261 31.32 2.27 -5.61
N GLN A 262 30.39 1.72 -6.41
CA GLN A 262 29.06 2.31 -6.53
C GLN A 262 28.31 2.29 -5.19
N ARG A 263 28.44 1.19 -4.42
CA ARG A 263 27.85 1.10 -3.08
C ARG A 263 28.40 2.17 -2.14
N LYS A 264 29.72 2.41 -2.14
CA LYS A 264 30.33 3.46 -1.31
C LYS A 264 29.79 4.84 -1.65
N ILE A 265 29.69 5.18 -2.94
CA ILE A 265 29.14 6.46 -3.39
C ILE A 265 27.69 6.64 -2.92
N VAL A 266 26.86 5.61 -3.10
CA VAL A 266 25.45 5.64 -2.68
C VAL A 266 25.31 5.76 -1.16
N CYS A 267 26.16 5.08 -0.38
CA CYS A 267 26.16 5.21 1.08
C CYS A 267 26.44 6.66 1.52
N VAL A 268 27.42 7.33 0.93
CA VAL A 268 27.74 8.73 1.25
C VAL A 268 26.59 9.67 0.90
N GLU A 269 25.95 9.49 -0.27
CA GLU A 269 24.76 10.27 -0.64
C GLU A 269 23.57 9.99 0.30
N PHE A 270 23.39 8.74 0.74
CA PHE A 270 22.34 8.39 1.69
C PHE A 270 22.55 9.06 3.06
N GLU A 271 23.78 9.07 3.58
CA GLU A 271 24.13 9.76 4.82
C GLU A 271 23.91 11.28 4.71
N ARG A 272 24.29 11.88 3.57
CA ARG A 272 24.05 13.29 3.28
C ARG A 272 22.55 13.61 3.28
N LEU A 273 21.75 12.86 2.53
CA LEU A 273 20.30 13.03 2.45
C LEU A 273 19.61 12.84 3.80
N THR A 274 20.06 11.84 4.57
CA THR A 274 19.55 11.59 5.92
C THR A 274 19.81 12.79 6.84
N THR A 275 21.03 13.33 6.80
CA THR A 275 21.42 14.49 7.61
C THR A 275 20.65 15.74 7.20
N ASP A 276 20.49 16.00 5.90
CA ASP A 276 19.74 17.15 5.38
C ASP A 276 18.25 17.03 5.73
N SER A 277 17.66 15.84 5.60
CA SER A 277 16.28 15.57 6.02
C SER A 277 16.08 15.82 7.51
N GLN A 278 17.01 15.37 8.35
CA GLN A 278 16.96 15.57 9.80
C GLN A 278 17.01 17.06 10.15
N ARG A 279 17.92 17.84 9.54
CA ARG A 279 17.99 19.29 9.74
C ARG A 279 16.70 19.99 9.33
N GLN A 280 16.10 19.59 8.21
CA GLN A 280 14.84 20.16 7.74
C GLN A 280 13.68 19.83 8.69
N GLN A 281 13.64 18.62 9.23
CA GLN A 281 12.66 18.22 10.24
C GLN A 281 12.80 19.04 11.53
N GLU A 282 14.03 19.29 11.99
CA GLU A 282 14.27 20.11 13.17
C GLU A 282 13.88 21.58 12.95
N ALA A 283 14.21 22.14 11.79
CA ALA A 283 13.83 23.50 11.42
C ALA A 283 12.30 23.68 11.34
N THR A 284 11.60 22.71 10.75
CA THR A 284 10.12 22.74 10.67
C THR A 284 9.47 22.58 12.04
N LYS A 285 10.02 21.72 12.91
CA LYS A 285 9.58 21.56 14.30
C LYS A 285 9.75 22.85 15.12
N LEU A 286 10.84 23.58 14.93
CA LEU A 286 11.05 24.87 15.59
C LEU A 286 10.05 25.93 15.12
N LYS A 287 9.79 26.01 13.81
CA LYS A 287 8.76 26.91 13.25
C LYS A 287 7.36 26.58 13.76
N LEU A 288 7.03 25.29 13.90
CA LEU A 288 5.76 24.85 14.46
C LEU A 288 5.57 25.39 15.89
N LYS A 289 6.58 25.22 16.75
CA LYS A 289 6.54 25.73 18.13
C LYS A 289 6.37 27.23 18.19
N GLU A 290 7.07 27.98 17.35
CA GLU A 290 6.93 29.43 17.26
C GLU A 290 5.51 29.85 16.86
N LEU A 291 4.90 29.13 15.91
CA LEU A 291 3.51 29.38 15.49
C LEU A 291 2.49 28.98 16.56
N GLU A 292 2.74 27.89 17.30
CA GLU A 292 1.92 27.47 18.44
C GLU A 292 1.93 28.53 19.55
N GLU A 293 3.12 29.08 19.89
CA GLU A 293 3.27 30.16 20.86
C GLU A 293 2.52 31.42 20.42
N LYS A 294 2.66 31.84 19.15
CA LYS A 294 1.91 32.98 18.59
C LYS A 294 0.40 32.76 18.61
N THR A 295 -0.05 31.55 18.32
CA THR A 295 -1.48 31.21 18.36
C THR A 295 -2.00 31.27 19.79
N PHE A 296 -1.21 30.81 20.76
CA PHE A 296 -1.56 30.88 22.17
C PHE A 296 -1.65 32.31 22.69
N THR A 297 -0.72 33.20 22.30
CA THR A 297 -0.78 34.62 22.68
C THR A 297 -2.01 35.30 22.07
N LEU A 298 -2.28 35.08 20.79
CA LEU A 298 -3.47 35.62 20.12
C LEU A 298 -4.77 35.10 20.73
N SER A 299 -4.82 33.84 21.17
CA SER A 299 -5.98 33.29 21.86
C SER A 299 -6.25 34.02 23.18
N LYS A 300 -5.20 34.32 23.96
CA LYS A 300 -5.34 35.08 25.21
C LYS A 300 -5.82 36.51 24.97
N GLU A 301 -5.27 37.19 23.97
CA GLU A 301 -5.70 38.53 23.58
C GLU A 301 -7.17 38.55 23.15
N LYS A 302 -7.59 37.57 22.34
CA LYS A 302 -8.99 37.41 21.94
C LYS A 302 -9.90 37.24 23.16
N ASP A 303 -9.53 36.40 24.12
CA ASP A 303 -10.34 36.17 25.32
C ASP A 303 -10.43 37.43 26.20
N GLN A 304 -9.36 38.23 26.26
CA GLN A 304 -9.36 39.52 26.95
C GLN A 304 -10.27 40.54 26.26
N LEU A 305 -10.18 40.66 24.93
CA LEU A 305 -11.06 41.53 24.14
C LEU A 305 -12.54 41.15 24.27
N VAL A 306 -12.84 39.85 24.37
CA VAL A 306 -14.20 39.37 24.62
C VAL A 306 -14.72 39.85 25.98
N LYS A 307 -13.91 39.79 27.02
CA LYS A 307 -14.28 40.29 28.36
C LYS A 307 -14.52 41.81 28.35
N GLU A 308 -13.66 42.56 27.68
CA GLU A 308 -13.79 44.02 27.56
C GLU A 308 -15.05 44.41 26.79
N ARG A 309 -15.34 43.72 25.68
CA ARG A 309 -16.60 43.87 24.93
C ARG A 309 -17.81 43.63 25.82
N ASP A 310 -17.80 42.54 26.60
CA ASP A 310 -18.95 42.19 27.45
C ASP A 310 -19.16 43.18 28.59
N ALA A 311 -18.08 43.68 29.19
CA ALA A 311 -18.15 44.75 30.19
C ALA A 311 -18.72 46.05 29.59
N ALA A 312 -18.24 46.46 28.41
CA ALA A 312 -18.75 47.65 27.72
C ALA A 312 -20.24 47.52 27.34
N LEU A 313 -20.67 46.32 26.92
CA LEU A 313 -22.08 46.04 26.63
C LEU A 313 -22.94 46.14 27.90
N GLN A 314 -22.49 45.56 29.02
CA GLN A 314 -23.18 45.66 30.31
C GLN A 314 -23.32 47.12 30.76
N GLU A 315 -22.24 47.89 30.67
CA GLU A 315 -22.25 49.30 31.02
C GLU A 315 -23.21 50.10 30.12
N ALA A 316 -23.17 49.88 28.81
CA ALA A 316 -24.10 50.52 27.87
C ALA A 316 -25.57 50.17 28.18
N HIS A 317 -25.86 48.93 28.58
CA HIS A 317 -27.20 48.53 29.03
C HIS A 317 -27.63 49.26 30.30
N MET A 318 -26.73 49.41 31.28
CA MET A 318 -26.98 50.18 32.50
C MET A 318 -27.30 51.64 32.18
N TRP A 319 -26.49 52.31 31.35
CA TRP A 319 -26.73 53.70 30.95
C TRP A 319 -28.04 53.88 30.18
N ARG A 320 -28.41 52.93 29.31
CA ARG A 320 -29.73 52.96 28.64
C ARG A 320 -30.89 52.86 29.63
N SER A 321 -30.77 52.01 30.64
CA SER A 321 -31.76 51.88 31.71
C SER A 321 -31.89 53.18 32.51
N GLU A 322 -30.77 53.76 32.95
CA GLU A 322 -30.77 55.02 33.69
C GLU A 322 -31.31 56.19 32.86
N LEU A 323 -30.99 56.25 31.57
CA LEU A 323 -31.56 57.21 30.64
C LEU A 323 -33.09 57.05 30.52
N GLY A 324 -33.59 55.82 30.47
CA GLY A 324 -35.02 55.52 30.49
C GLY A 324 -35.71 56.07 31.74
N LYS A 325 -35.15 55.79 32.93
CA LYS A 325 -35.65 56.32 34.21
C LYS A 325 -35.61 57.85 34.26
N ALA A 326 -34.55 58.47 33.74
CA ALA A 326 -34.42 59.92 33.71
C ALA A 326 -35.48 60.55 32.80
N ARG A 327 -35.73 59.96 31.62
CA ARG A 327 -36.78 60.41 30.70
C ARG A 327 -38.18 60.29 31.32
N GLU A 328 -38.46 59.19 32.02
CA GLU A 328 -39.73 59.02 32.72
C GLU A 328 -39.94 60.10 33.80
N ARG A 329 -38.89 60.41 34.60
CA ARG A 329 -38.94 61.50 35.59
C ARG A 329 -39.21 62.85 34.95
N VAL A 330 -38.60 63.14 33.80
CA VAL A 330 -38.84 64.39 33.06
C VAL A 330 -40.32 64.51 32.67
N VAL A 331 -40.91 63.46 32.09
CA VAL A 331 -42.34 63.46 31.72
C VAL A 331 -43.24 63.68 32.93
N ILE A 332 -42.93 63.07 34.08
CA ILE A 332 -43.68 63.28 35.33
C ILE A 332 -43.61 64.74 35.80
N LEU A 333 -42.41 65.33 35.77
CA LEU A 333 -42.19 66.73 36.16
C LEU A 333 -42.86 67.71 35.21
N GLU A 334 -42.76 67.50 33.89
CA GLU A 334 -43.47 68.28 32.88
C GLU A 334 -44.98 68.24 33.14
N GLY A 335 -45.55 67.06 33.37
CA GLY A 335 -46.96 66.93 33.74
C GLY A 335 -47.33 67.65 35.05
N ALA A 336 -46.41 67.71 36.03
CA ALA A 336 -46.62 68.45 37.27
C ALA A 336 -46.59 69.97 37.05
N VAL A 337 -45.68 70.47 36.20
CA VAL A 337 -45.58 71.88 35.81
C VAL A 337 -46.87 72.31 35.10
N VAL A 338 -47.32 71.57 34.09
CA VAL A 338 -48.57 71.88 33.37
C VAL A 338 -49.77 71.96 34.33
N ARG A 339 -49.87 71.04 35.30
CA ARG A 339 -50.93 71.10 36.32
C ARG A 339 -50.82 72.31 37.24
N ALA A 340 -49.60 72.76 37.57
CA ALA A 340 -49.37 73.94 38.40
C ALA A 340 -49.73 75.22 37.62
N GLU A 341 -49.29 75.33 36.36
CA GLU A 341 -49.64 76.43 35.46
C GLU A 341 -51.15 76.55 35.25
N GLU A 342 -51.86 75.42 35.08
CA GLU A 342 -53.33 75.40 34.99
C GLU A 342 -53.97 75.95 36.26
N LYS A 343 -53.49 75.54 37.45
CA LYS A 343 -54.01 76.05 38.74
C LYS A 343 -53.81 77.55 38.89
N VAL A 344 -52.65 78.07 38.48
CA VAL A 344 -52.37 79.51 38.47
C VAL A 344 -53.35 80.23 37.54
N ARG A 345 -53.51 79.75 36.30
CA ARG A 345 -54.44 80.34 35.33
C ARG A 345 -55.88 80.38 35.83
N VAL A 346 -56.35 79.30 36.46
CA VAL A 346 -57.69 79.22 37.07
C VAL A 346 -57.82 80.20 38.25
N ALA A 347 -56.80 80.31 39.10
CA ALA A 347 -56.80 81.25 40.22
C ALA A 347 -56.79 82.71 39.75
N GLU A 348 -56.00 83.05 38.73
CA GLU A 348 -55.97 84.37 38.09
C GLU A 348 -57.33 84.71 37.48
N ALA A 349 -57.93 83.81 36.70
CA ALA A 349 -59.27 84.00 36.12
C ALA A 349 -60.34 84.20 37.20
N SER A 350 -60.26 83.45 38.32
CA SER A 350 -61.16 83.64 39.46
C SER A 350 -60.94 84.98 40.17
N GLY A 351 -59.69 85.40 40.33
CA GLY A 351 -59.34 86.70 40.90
C GLY A 351 -59.83 87.87 40.04
N GLU A 352 -59.64 87.78 38.72
CA GLU A 352 -60.13 88.78 37.77
C GLU A 352 -61.67 88.85 37.78
N ALA A 353 -62.36 87.71 37.83
CA ALA A 353 -63.82 87.67 37.93
C ALA A 353 -64.32 88.35 39.22
N LYS A 354 -63.70 88.07 40.38
CA LYS A 354 -64.04 88.72 41.66
C LYS A 354 -63.75 90.22 41.64
N SER A 355 -62.66 90.64 41.01
CA SER A 355 -62.32 92.06 40.83
C SER A 355 -63.37 92.78 39.98
N LYS A 356 -63.75 92.20 38.83
CA LYS A 356 -64.84 92.74 37.98
C LYS A 356 -66.17 92.82 38.73
N GLU A 357 -66.52 91.80 39.51
CA GLU A 357 -67.72 91.80 40.35
C GLU A 357 -67.67 92.90 41.41
N ALA A 358 -66.51 93.09 42.07
CA ALA A 358 -66.31 94.16 43.05
C ALA A 358 -66.42 95.55 42.41
N SER A 359 -65.77 95.78 41.27
CA SER A 359 -65.89 97.04 40.51
C SER A 359 -67.32 97.31 40.06
N GLN A 360 -68.05 96.28 39.61
CA GLN A 360 -69.46 96.43 39.24
C GLN A 360 -70.32 96.79 40.46
N ARG A 361 -70.10 96.16 41.61
CA ARG A 361 -70.79 96.51 42.87
C ARG A 361 -70.48 97.93 43.31
N GLU A 362 -69.21 98.36 43.23
CA GLU A 362 -68.78 99.72 43.56
C GLU A 362 -69.44 100.76 42.64
N ALA A 363 -69.46 100.50 41.33
CA ALA A 363 -70.16 101.36 40.37
C ALA A 363 -71.66 101.44 40.68
N THR A 364 -72.29 100.33 41.04
CA THR A 364 -73.72 100.29 41.42
C THR A 364 -73.97 101.11 42.69
N ALA A 365 -73.16 100.91 43.73
CA ALA A 365 -73.25 101.67 44.98
C ALA A 365 -72.98 103.18 44.79
N TRP A 366 -72.09 103.54 43.86
CA TRP A 366 -71.84 104.94 43.50
C TRP A 366 -73.07 105.57 42.83
N THR A 367 -73.72 104.84 41.91
CA THR A 367 -74.97 105.28 41.28
C THR A 367 -76.08 105.46 42.32
N GLU A 368 -76.29 104.48 43.20
CA GLU A 368 -77.24 104.58 44.32
C GLU A 368 -76.95 105.79 45.23
N LYS A 369 -75.67 106.06 45.53
CA LYS A 369 -75.27 107.25 46.29
C LYS A 369 -75.63 108.54 45.56
N GLN A 370 -75.45 108.63 44.25
CA GLN A 370 -75.84 109.82 43.48
C GLN A 370 -77.36 110.01 43.48
N GLU A 371 -78.13 108.93 43.33
CA GLU A 371 -79.59 108.96 43.40
C GLU A 371 -80.06 109.44 44.78
N LEU A 372 -79.47 108.91 45.86
CA LEU A 372 -79.75 109.35 47.23
C LEU A 372 -79.36 110.81 47.47
N LEU A 373 -78.20 111.26 46.95
CA LEU A 373 -77.80 112.68 47.02
C LEU A 373 -78.79 113.58 46.28
N ALA A 374 -79.24 113.17 45.09
CA ALA A 374 -80.26 113.90 44.34
C ALA A 374 -81.59 113.96 45.12
N TYR A 375 -81.97 112.86 45.77
CA TYR A 375 -83.16 112.80 46.63
C TYR A 375 -83.04 113.70 47.87
N VAL A 376 -81.90 113.69 48.56
CA VAL A 376 -81.62 114.58 49.70
C VAL A 376 -81.65 116.05 49.28
N ASN A 377 -81.04 116.40 48.14
CA ASN A 377 -81.11 117.76 47.60
C ASN A 377 -82.57 118.17 47.31
N MET A 378 -83.38 117.28 46.72
CA MET A 378 -84.80 117.53 46.48
C MET A 378 -85.56 117.78 47.79
N LEU A 379 -85.33 116.97 48.83
CA LEU A 379 -85.93 117.17 50.16
C LEU A 379 -85.47 118.46 50.83
N GLN A 380 -84.19 118.83 50.74
CA GLN A 380 -83.69 120.12 51.23
C GLN A 380 -84.36 121.30 50.52
N THR A 381 -84.62 121.17 49.22
CA THR A 381 -85.34 122.20 48.44
C THR A 381 -86.82 122.31 48.88
N GLN A 382 -87.43 121.22 49.34
CA GLN A 382 -88.79 121.22 49.91
C GLN A 382 -88.85 121.81 51.32
N LEU A 383 -87.78 121.68 52.12
CA LEU A 383 -87.70 122.24 53.48
C LEU A 383 -87.43 123.77 53.51
N GLN A 384 -87.02 124.34 52.37
CA GLN A 384 -86.78 125.79 52.18
C GLN A 384 -88.00 126.55 51.62
N ARG A 385 -89.15 125.88 51.45
CA ARG A 385 -90.48 126.48 51.23
C ARG A 385 -91.25 126.52 52.54
#